data_AF-A0A815QNN4-F1
#
_entry.id   AF-A0A815QNN4-F1
#
_cell.length_a   1.000
_cell.length_b   1.000
_cell.length_c   1.000
_cell.angle_alpha   90.00
_cell.angle_beta   90.00
_cell.angle_gamma   90.00
#
_symmetry.space_group_name_H-M   'P 1'
#
loop_
_entity.id
_entity.type
_entity.pdbx_description
1 polymer ?
#
loop_
_entity_poly.entity_id
_entity_poly.type
_entity_poly.pdbx_seq_one_letter_code
_entity_poly.pdbx_strand_id
1 'polypeptide(L)'
;MLRASLIELLFAFFLNSEVFSTNDYWKHARNMTNARMLHTSTFINGRDMVLITGGCSSSIDAFFASNGSIIHQGDMTTTRCDHTANLLPNGLLLIAGCSVGINIGYPIRDGCVADLYDPRSGQVKRTVNMSACRMRHTSSMIRSNNSTKVLLAGGYDGDHLASGDVFYVKNGTFQPVNNLMTEPRVYHTATVLPSEHVIIAGGCRNDGDCLDTLILYNSRLNRFIPLLPRLSVKRAFHTATYIPSIEAILFVSGGTFDLFDVPTLTFISNGTTLEDRADHTATLLVDGRVLIAGGSKNYGLTSCEIYNPLSNTFTSAAHMFIGRYWHTATLLPQTGAVFICGGRNLEDIFNSCELYFP
;
A
#
# COMPACT_ATOMS: atom_id res chain seq x y z
N MET A 1 50.85 -14.17 50.47
CA MET A 1 50.32 -15.44 50.99
C MET A 1 48.81 -15.24 51.18
N LEU A 2 47.99 -16.17 50.68
CA LEU A 2 46.50 -16.24 50.73
C LEU A 2 45.78 -15.32 49.71
N ARG A 3 45.25 -15.85 48.60
CA ARG A 3 43.95 -16.56 48.40
C ARG A 3 42.73 -15.73 48.81
N ALA A 4 42.02 -15.21 47.80
CA ALA A 4 40.57 -15.13 47.65
C ALA A 4 40.30 -14.56 46.25
N SER A 5 39.37 -14.99 45.41
CA SER A 5 38.53 -16.19 45.31
C SER A 5 37.98 -16.18 43.87
N LEU A 6 37.85 -17.36 43.27
CA LEU A 6 37.55 -17.62 41.86
C LEU A 6 36.08 -17.32 41.46
N ILE A 7 35.49 -16.19 41.91
CA ILE A 7 34.05 -15.87 41.76
C ILE A 7 33.78 -14.50 41.09
N GLU A 8 34.80 -13.69 40.79
CA GLU A 8 34.62 -12.41 40.04
C GLU A 8 35.13 -12.44 38.60
N LEU A 9 35.32 -13.62 38.00
CA LEU A 9 35.71 -13.77 36.59
C LEU A 9 34.63 -14.49 35.75
N LEU A 10 33.36 -14.19 36.01
CA LEU A 10 32.22 -14.63 35.21
C LEU A 10 31.25 -13.49 34.88
N PHE A 11 31.77 -12.26 34.83
CA PHE A 11 31.04 -11.05 34.43
C PHE A 11 31.84 -10.23 33.42
N ALA A 12 32.32 -10.88 32.34
CA ALA A 12 32.80 -10.19 31.15
C ALA A 12 32.97 -11.18 29.98
N PHE A 13 31.86 -11.55 29.35
CA PHE A 13 31.85 -11.92 27.94
C PHE A 13 30.62 -11.29 27.29
N PHE A 14 30.87 -10.17 26.61
CA PHE A 14 29.90 -9.46 25.78
C PHE A 14 29.69 -10.23 24.47
N LEU A 15 28.47 -10.10 23.93
CA LEU A 15 28.10 -10.22 22.51
C LEU A 15 28.09 -11.64 21.93
N ASN A 16 26.93 -12.28 21.97
CA ASN A 16 26.27 -12.73 20.74
C ASN A 16 24.84 -13.20 21.00
N SER A 17 23.97 -12.83 20.04
CA SER A 17 22.57 -13.20 19.88
C SER A 17 21.63 -12.89 21.04
N GLU A 18 21.09 -11.67 21.06
CA GLU A 18 19.65 -11.55 21.36
C GLU A 18 18.91 -12.29 20.25
N VAL A 19 18.61 -13.56 20.49
CA VAL A 19 17.56 -14.26 19.76
C VAL A 19 16.26 -13.60 20.22
N PHE A 20 15.82 -12.56 19.49
CA PHE A 20 14.41 -12.19 19.53
C PHE A 20 13.61 -13.46 19.28
N SER A 21 12.71 -13.82 20.20
CA SER A 21 11.85 -14.99 20.00
C SER A 21 11.13 -14.81 18.65
N THR A 22 11.43 -15.67 17.69
CA THR A 22 10.83 -15.77 16.36
C THR A 22 9.42 -16.35 16.44
N ASN A 23 8.59 -15.82 17.34
CA ASN A 23 7.23 -16.30 17.54
C ASN A 23 6.24 -15.48 16.72
N ASP A 24 6.68 -14.87 15.61
CA ASP A 24 5.74 -14.40 14.62
C ASP A 24 5.09 -15.61 13.93
N TYR A 25 3.81 -15.51 13.59
CA TYR A 25 3.10 -16.64 12.99
C TYR A 25 1.88 -16.20 12.18
N TRP A 26 1.44 -17.10 11.31
CA TRP A 26 0.22 -16.93 10.53
C TRP A 26 -0.92 -17.78 11.09
N LYS A 27 -2.15 -17.26 10.98
CA LYS A 27 -3.39 -18.02 11.19
C LYS A 27 -4.28 -17.87 9.96
N HIS A 28 -5.01 -18.93 9.64
CA HIS A 28 -6.11 -18.81 8.69
C HIS A 28 -7.17 -17.85 9.24
N ALA A 29 -7.60 -16.93 8.39
CA ALA A 29 -8.81 -16.16 8.61
C ALA A 29 -9.95 -16.78 7.80
N ARG A 30 -11.18 -16.32 8.03
CA ARG A 30 -12.32 -16.75 7.23
C ARG A 30 -12.10 -16.33 5.78
N ASN A 31 -12.42 -17.21 4.84
CA ASN A 31 -12.37 -16.89 3.42
C ASN A 31 -13.51 -15.93 3.04
N MET A 32 -13.25 -15.07 2.06
CA MET A 32 -14.28 -14.30 1.38
C MET A 32 -15.22 -15.22 0.61
N THR A 33 -16.44 -14.77 0.37
CA THR A 33 -17.41 -15.50 -0.45
C THR A 33 -16.92 -15.62 -1.90
N ASN A 34 -16.28 -14.57 -2.42
CA ASN A 34 -15.76 -14.51 -3.79
C ASN A 34 -14.25 -14.32 -3.80
N ALA A 35 -13.59 -14.92 -4.79
CA ALA A 35 -12.18 -14.70 -5.04
C ALA A 35 -11.95 -13.27 -5.58
N ARG A 36 -10.87 -12.62 -5.13
CA ARG A 36 -10.57 -11.23 -5.48
C ARG A 36 -9.07 -11.04 -5.70
N MET A 37 -8.69 -10.27 -6.71
CA MET A 37 -7.33 -9.76 -6.93
C MET A 37 -7.44 -8.30 -7.36
N LEU A 38 -6.39 -7.48 -7.18
CA LEU A 38 -6.41 -6.06 -7.58
C LEU A 38 -7.60 -5.30 -6.95
N HIS A 39 -7.96 -5.70 -5.74
CA HIS A 39 -9.01 -5.10 -4.92
C HIS A 39 -8.35 -4.18 -3.89
N THR A 40 -9.15 -3.45 -3.11
CA THR A 40 -8.63 -2.65 -2.00
C THR A 40 -9.19 -3.12 -0.68
N SER A 41 -8.39 -2.96 0.37
CA SER A 41 -8.80 -3.15 1.75
C SER A 41 -8.57 -1.87 2.55
N THR A 42 -9.53 -1.49 3.39
CA THR A 42 -9.42 -0.27 4.19
C THR A 42 -9.92 -0.51 5.60
N PHE A 43 -9.05 -0.28 6.58
CA PHE A 43 -9.45 -0.34 7.99
C PHE A 43 -10.38 0.82 8.34
N ILE A 44 -11.48 0.53 9.02
CA ILE A 44 -12.47 1.52 9.45
C ILE A 44 -12.38 1.71 10.96
N ASN A 45 -11.74 2.81 11.36
CA ASN A 45 -11.62 3.21 12.76
C ASN A 45 -13.00 3.32 13.43
N GLY A 46 -13.12 2.77 14.64
CA GLY A 46 -14.35 2.84 15.46
C GLY A 46 -15.39 1.75 15.16
N ARG A 47 -15.12 0.83 14.24
CA ARG A 47 -15.96 -0.37 14.00
C ARG A 47 -15.19 -1.68 13.99
N ASP A 48 -13.86 -1.62 14.17
CA ASP A 48 -12.95 -2.77 14.15
C ASP A 48 -13.19 -3.71 12.95
N MET A 49 -13.33 -3.09 11.78
CA MET A 49 -13.58 -3.80 10.53
C MET A 49 -12.65 -3.34 9.40
N VAL A 50 -12.39 -4.26 8.47
CA VAL A 50 -11.70 -4.00 7.21
C VAL A 50 -12.72 -4.11 6.09
N LEU A 51 -12.97 -3.02 5.37
CA LEU A 51 -13.75 -3.05 4.14
C LEU A 51 -12.90 -3.57 3.00
N ILE A 52 -13.42 -4.52 2.25
CA ILE A 52 -12.81 -5.16 1.10
C ILE A 52 -13.66 -4.81 -0.11
N THR A 53 -13.13 -4.04 -1.06
CA THR A 53 -13.94 -3.52 -2.19
C THR A 53 -13.37 -3.97 -3.53
N GLY A 54 -14.26 -4.39 -4.42
CA GLY A 54 -13.95 -4.72 -5.82
C GLY A 54 -13.15 -6.00 -6.02
N GLY A 55 -12.23 -5.99 -6.97
CA GLY A 55 -11.54 -7.20 -7.43
C GLY A 55 -12.26 -7.85 -8.60
N CYS A 56 -12.51 -7.04 -9.64
CA CYS A 56 -13.36 -7.37 -10.78
C CYS A 56 -14.81 -7.66 -10.40
N SER A 57 -15.27 -7.03 -9.30
CA SER A 57 -16.63 -7.09 -8.78
C SER A 57 -17.11 -5.69 -8.37
N SER A 58 -18.42 -5.47 -8.25
CA SER A 58 -18.99 -4.30 -7.56
C SER A 58 -19.02 -4.48 -6.03
N SER A 59 -18.83 -5.70 -5.55
CA SER A 59 -19.11 -6.04 -4.15
C SER A 59 -18.18 -5.37 -3.14
N ILE A 60 -18.77 -5.00 -2.01
CA ILE A 60 -18.12 -4.50 -0.80
C ILE A 60 -18.41 -5.52 0.30
N ASP A 61 -17.37 -6.13 0.84
CA ASP A 61 -17.45 -7.01 1.99
C ASP A 61 -16.76 -6.36 3.20
N ALA A 62 -17.09 -6.78 4.41
CA ALA A 62 -16.42 -6.37 5.64
C ALA A 62 -15.92 -7.59 6.41
N PHE A 63 -14.63 -7.59 6.71
CA PHE A 63 -14.03 -8.46 7.72
C PHE A 63 -14.13 -7.78 9.09
N PHE A 64 -14.72 -8.46 10.08
CA PHE A 64 -14.84 -7.97 11.45
C PHE A 64 -13.75 -8.62 12.33
N ALA A 65 -12.83 -7.81 12.84
CA ALA A 65 -11.70 -8.32 13.63
C ALA A 65 -12.14 -8.93 14.97
N SER A 66 -13.29 -8.50 15.51
CA SER A 66 -13.82 -8.96 16.80
C SER A 66 -14.26 -10.43 16.81
N ASN A 67 -14.70 -10.96 15.66
CA ASN A 67 -15.23 -12.33 15.56
C ASN A 67 -14.74 -13.10 14.32
N GLY A 68 -13.90 -12.49 13.49
CA GLY A 68 -13.34 -13.09 12.27
C GLY A 68 -14.36 -13.31 11.15
N SER A 69 -15.58 -12.78 11.26
CA SER A 69 -16.61 -12.93 10.22
C SER A 69 -16.32 -12.05 9.01
N ILE A 70 -16.71 -12.53 7.83
CA ILE A 70 -16.75 -11.74 6.60
C ILE A 70 -18.20 -11.66 6.15
N ILE A 71 -18.71 -10.45 5.98
CA ILE A 71 -20.12 -10.19 5.65
C ILE A 71 -20.19 -9.26 4.46
N HIS A 72 -21.07 -9.55 3.51
CA HIS A 72 -21.36 -8.65 2.41
C HIS A 72 -22.09 -7.39 2.90
N GLN A 73 -21.65 -6.21 2.44
CA GLN A 73 -22.08 -4.90 2.94
C GLN A 73 -22.71 -4.00 1.87
N GLY A 74 -22.82 -4.48 0.64
CA GLY A 74 -23.43 -3.77 -0.49
C GLY A 74 -22.57 -3.78 -1.74
N ASP A 75 -23.04 -3.08 -2.77
CA ASP A 75 -22.42 -3.03 -4.10
C ASP A 75 -22.16 -1.60 -4.54
N MET A 76 -20.97 -1.36 -5.09
CA MET A 76 -20.59 -0.14 -5.79
C MET A 76 -21.44 0.06 -7.06
N THR A 77 -21.49 1.29 -7.57
CA THR A 77 -22.29 1.59 -8.79
C THR A 77 -21.68 1.00 -10.06
N THR A 78 -20.39 0.68 -10.03
CA THR A 78 -19.66 0.03 -11.11
C THR A 78 -18.79 -1.10 -10.55
N THR A 79 -18.49 -2.08 -11.39
CA THR A 79 -17.56 -3.16 -11.06
C THR A 79 -16.12 -2.65 -11.21
N ARG A 80 -15.25 -2.91 -10.22
CA ARG A 80 -13.91 -2.31 -10.15
C ARG A 80 -12.80 -3.32 -9.88
N CYS A 81 -11.65 -3.09 -10.50
CA CYS A 81 -10.34 -3.68 -10.21
C CYS A 81 -9.27 -2.59 -10.42
N ASP A 82 -8.14 -2.62 -9.73
CA ASP A 82 -7.13 -1.53 -9.87
C ASP A 82 -7.69 -0.12 -9.56
N HIS A 83 -8.73 -0.06 -8.74
CA HIS A 83 -9.28 1.16 -8.18
C HIS A 83 -8.59 1.51 -6.86
N THR A 84 -8.88 2.69 -6.35
CA THR A 84 -8.38 3.13 -5.04
C THR A 84 -9.53 3.36 -4.07
N ALA A 85 -9.26 3.23 -2.77
CA ALA A 85 -10.25 3.48 -1.72
C ALA A 85 -9.61 4.27 -0.56
N ASN A 86 -10.24 5.37 -0.14
CA ASN A 86 -9.74 6.24 0.94
C ASN A 86 -10.84 6.50 1.97
N LEU A 87 -10.55 6.18 3.24
CA LEU A 87 -11.44 6.51 4.36
C LEU A 87 -11.34 8.00 4.67
N LEU A 88 -12.41 8.74 4.37
CA LEU A 88 -12.52 10.17 4.60
C LEU A 88 -12.79 10.47 6.10
N PRO A 89 -12.45 11.67 6.58
CA PRO A 89 -12.67 12.06 7.98
C PRO A 89 -14.15 12.04 8.43
N ASN A 90 -15.08 12.16 7.50
CA ASN A 90 -16.52 12.04 7.78
C ASN A 90 -16.99 10.58 7.91
N GLY A 91 -16.10 9.60 7.79
CA GLY A 91 -16.39 8.17 7.88
C GLY A 91 -16.83 7.53 6.57
N LEU A 92 -16.98 8.30 5.48
CA LEU A 92 -17.28 7.75 4.16
C LEU A 92 -16.02 7.18 3.51
N LEU A 93 -16.19 6.17 2.67
CA LEU A 93 -15.14 5.62 1.84
C LEU A 93 -15.27 6.20 0.42
N LEU A 94 -14.27 6.96 -0.03
CA LEU A 94 -14.16 7.37 -1.43
C LEU A 94 -13.52 6.24 -2.23
N ILE A 95 -14.26 5.65 -3.15
CA ILE A 95 -13.81 4.58 -4.04
C ILE A 95 -13.71 5.13 -5.45
N ALA A 96 -12.50 5.25 -5.99
CA ALA A 96 -12.25 5.98 -7.22
C ALA A 96 -11.53 5.15 -8.29
N GLY A 97 -11.96 5.35 -9.53
CA GLY A 97 -11.36 4.76 -10.71
C GLY A 97 -11.79 3.33 -11.03
N CYS A 98 -11.38 2.90 -12.21
CA CYS A 98 -11.75 1.68 -12.91
C CYS A 98 -13.25 1.41 -13.11
N SER A 99 -13.57 0.91 -14.30
CA SER A 99 -14.76 0.13 -14.60
C SER A 99 -14.39 -0.89 -15.68
N VAL A 100 -14.18 -2.13 -15.23
CA VAL A 100 -13.85 -3.42 -15.89
C VAL A 100 -13.02 -3.44 -17.18
N GLY A 101 -11.92 -4.19 -17.08
CA GLY A 101 -11.27 -4.95 -18.16
C GLY A 101 -9.96 -5.57 -17.66
N ILE A 102 -9.95 -6.85 -17.26
CA ILE A 102 -8.72 -7.58 -16.86
C ILE A 102 -7.67 -7.67 -17.99
N ASN A 103 -8.09 -7.39 -19.23
CA ASN A 103 -7.23 -7.38 -20.39
C ASN A 103 -6.72 -5.96 -20.65
N ILE A 104 -5.40 -5.83 -20.54
CA ILE A 104 -4.62 -4.67 -20.99
C ILE A 104 -5.04 -4.35 -22.45
N GLY A 105 -5.49 -3.13 -22.72
CA GLY A 105 -5.79 -2.66 -24.09
C GLY A 105 -7.26 -2.44 -24.45
N TYR A 106 -8.23 -2.60 -23.53
CA TYR A 106 -9.61 -2.20 -23.78
C TYR A 106 -9.92 -0.79 -23.25
N PRO A 107 -10.70 0.02 -23.99
CA PRO A 107 -11.09 1.36 -23.55
C PRO A 107 -11.92 1.27 -22.28
N ILE A 108 -11.57 2.10 -21.31
CA ILE A 108 -12.24 2.16 -20.02
C ILE A 108 -13.64 2.74 -20.21
N ARG A 109 -14.67 1.89 -20.17
CA ARG A 109 -16.07 2.33 -20.14
C ARG A 109 -16.46 2.59 -18.69
N ASP A 110 -16.56 3.86 -18.29
CA ASP A 110 -16.97 4.36 -16.96
C ASP A 110 -15.91 4.46 -15.85
N GLY A 111 -14.60 4.41 -16.15
CA GLY A 111 -13.56 4.55 -15.11
C GLY A 111 -13.24 5.99 -14.67
N CYS A 112 -14.04 6.95 -15.11
CA CYS A 112 -14.00 8.36 -14.68
C CYS A 112 -14.82 8.58 -13.41
N VAL A 113 -15.35 7.52 -12.81
CA VAL A 113 -16.40 7.59 -11.79
C VAL A 113 -15.83 7.24 -10.43
N ALA A 114 -16.36 7.87 -9.40
CA ALA A 114 -16.08 7.53 -8.02
C ALA A 114 -17.39 7.39 -7.23
N ASP A 115 -17.35 6.53 -6.23
CA ASP A 115 -18.45 6.27 -5.31
C ASP A 115 -18.04 6.75 -3.91
N LEU A 116 -19.00 7.32 -3.18
CA LEU A 116 -18.94 7.48 -1.74
C LEU A 116 -19.80 6.40 -1.11
N TYR A 117 -19.14 5.48 -0.41
CA TYR A 117 -19.80 4.45 0.38
C TYR A 117 -19.88 4.90 1.84
N ASP A 118 -21.05 4.77 2.45
CA ASP A 118 -21.26 4.98 3.88
C ASP A 118 -21.26 3.64 4.61
N PRO A 119 -20.19 3.29 5.36
CA PRO A 119 -20.12 2.04 6.09
C PRO A 119 -21.13 1.93 7.24
N ARG A 120 -21.83 3.01 7.59
CA ARG A 120 -22.84 3.02 8.65
C ARG A 120 -24.20 2.57 8.15
N SER A 121 -24.58 3.04 6.97
CA SER A 121 -25.90 2.79 6.36
C SER A 121 -25.86 1.76 5.24
N GLY A 122 -24.68 1.38 4.75
CA GLY A 122 -24.51 0.52 3.57
C GLY A 122 -24.84 1.22 2.25
N GLN A 123 -25.12 2.53 2.29
CA GLN A 123 -25.55 3.28 1.11
C GLN A 123 -24.35 3.68 0.24
N VAL A 124 -24.55 3.62 -1.07
CA VAL A 124 -23.59 4.10 -2.07
C VAL A 124 -24.17 5.32 -2.78
N LYS A 125 -23.36 6.37 -2.89
CA LYS A 125 -23.69 7.57 -3.65
C LYS A 125 -22.58 7.87 -4.66
N ARG A 126 -22.95 8.00 -5.93
CA ARG A 126 -22.01 8.41 -6.98
C ARG A 126 -21.57 9.86 -6.79
N THR A 127 -20.28 10.14 -6.98
CA THR A 127 -19.73 11.50 -6.96
C THR A 127 -19.80 12.14 -8.35
N VAL A 128 -19.33 13.39 -8.45
CA VAL A 128 -18.95 13.95 -9.76
C VAL A 128 -17.80 13.15 -10.36
N ASN A 129 -17.68 13.18 -11.68
CA ASN A 129 -16.63 12.47 -12.40
C ASN A 129 -15.26 13.15 -12.23
N MET A 130 -14.21 12.33 -12.29
CA MET A 130 -12.82 12.78 -12.44
C MET A 130 -12.60 13.40 -13.83
N SER A 131 -11.56 14.23 -13.98
CA SER A 131 -11.26 14.85 -15.28
C SER A 131 -10.71 13.84 -16.30
N ALA A 132 -10.06 12.78 -15.83
CA ALA A 132 -9.66 11.63 -16.63
C ALA A 132 -10.13 10.32 -15.98
N CYS A 133 -10.41 9.33 -16.81
CA CYS A 133 -10.63 7.96 -16.34
C CYS A 133 -9.29 7.41 -15.85
N ARG A 134 -9.27 6.62 -14.76
CA ARG A 134 -7.99 6.12 -14.23
C ARG A 134 -8.16 4.72 -13.68
N MET A 135 -7.27 3.80 -14.06
CA MET A 135 -6.94 2.59 -13.32
C MET A 135 -5.44 2.56 -13.01
N ARG A 136 -5.01 1.78 -11.98
CA ARG A 136 -3.58 1.65 -11.59
C ARG A 136 -2.92 2.99 -11.23
N HIS A 137 -3.75 3.95 -10.85
CA HIS A 137 -3.33 5.23 -10.29
C HIS A 137 -3.10 5.06 -8.80
N THR A 138 -2.36 6.00 -8.21
CA THR A 138 -2.24 6.08 -6.76
C THR A 138 -3.27 7.04 -6.21
N SER A 139 -3.70 6.79 -4.97
CA SER A 139 -4.54 7.72 -4.22
C SER A 139 -3.89 8.09 -2.91
N SER A 140 -3.91 9.37 -2.57
CA SER A 140 -3.27 9.88 -1.36
C SER A 140 -4.17 10.87 -0.65
N MET A 141 -4.70 10.46 0.51
CA MET A 141 -5.48 11.34 1.37
C MET A 141 -4.56 12.32 2.10
N ILE A 142 -4.76 13.61 1.84
CA ILE A 142 -4.01 14.71 2.43
C ILE A 142 -4.94 15.42 3.42
N ARG A 143 -4.58 15.38 4.70
CA ARG A 143 -5.30 16.05 5.78
C ARG A 143 -4.54 17.30 6.19
N SER A 144 -5.21 18.43 6.14
CA SER A 144 -4.76 19.70 6.69
C SER A 144 -5.78 20.19 7.71
N ASN A 145 -5.38 21.07 8.62
CA ASN A 145 -6.24 21.60 9.68
C ASN A 145 -7.57 22.16 9.16
N ASN A 146 -7.56 22.77 7.96
CA ASN A 146 -8.73 23.44 7.38
C ASN A 146 -9.28 22.78 6.12
N SER A 147 -8.64 21.72 5.61
CA SER A 147 -9.09 21.05 4.39
C SER A 147 -8.64 19.59 4.34
N THR A 148 -9.50 18.72 3.82
CA THR A 148 -9.12 17.36 3.44
C THR A 148 -9.35 17.17 1.95
N LYS A 149 -8.40 16.53 1.31
CA LYS A 149 -8.48 16.19 -0.11
C LYS A 149 -7.84 14.84 -0.40
N VAL A 150 -8.16 14.28 -1.54
CA VAL A 150 -7.56 13.04 -2.05
C VAL A 150 -6.93 13.35 -3.40
N LEU A 151 -5.60 13.19 -3.49
CA LEU A 151 -4.89 13.23 -4.76
C LEU A 151 -5.07 11.87 -5.45
N LEU A 152 -5.40 11.88 -6.73
CA LEU A 152 -5.33 10.74 -7.65
C LEU A 152 -4.26 11.07 -8.70
N ALA A 153 -3.18 10.29 -8.77
CA ALA A 153 -2.05 10.61 -9.65
C ALA A 153 -1.75 9.48 -10.63
N GLY A 154 -1.47 9.87 -11.88
CA GLY A 154 -1.14 8.96 -12.97
C GLY A 154 -2.27 7.98 -13.30
N GLY A 155 -1.89 6.75 -13.62
CA GLY A 155 -2.80 5.68 -14.02
C GLY A 155 -2.87 5.51 -15.54
N TYR A 156 -3.87 4.76 -15.97
CA TYR A 156 -4.12 4.43 -17.38
C TYR A 156 -5.58 4.69 -17.74
N ASP A 157 -5.83 5.22 -18.94
CA ASP A 157 -7.17 5.47 -19.51
C ASP A 157 -7.39 4.89 -20.92
N GLY A 158 -6.42 4.13 -21.41
CA GLY A 158 -6.19 3.87 -22.83
C GLY A 158 -4.76 4.28 -23.19
N ASP A 159 -4.24 5.29 -22.50
CA ASP A 159 -2.85 5.73 -22.52
C ASP A 159 -2.33 5.87 -21.06
N HIS A 160 -1.01 5.87 -20.85
CA HIS A 160 -0.47 6.16 -19.52
C HIS A 160 -0.59 7.65 -19.23
N LEU A 161 -1.00 7.98 -18.00
CA LEU A 161 -1.31 9.34 -17.62
C LEU A 161 -0.17 9.99 -16.84
N ALA A 162 0.16 11.22 -17.24
CA ALA A 162 0.97 12.15 -16.45
C ALA A 162 0.12 13.10 -15.61
N SER A 163 -1.19 13.12 -15.84
CA SER A 163 -2.13 14.00 -15.15
C SER A 163 -2.46 13.50 -13.74
N GLY A 164 -3.10 14.35 -12.94
CA GLY A 164 -3.72 13.96 -11.69
C GLY A 164 -5.01 14.74 -11.45
N ASP A 165 -5.83 14.24 -10.54
CA ASP A 165 -7.05 14.87 -10.05
C ASP A 165 -7.00 15.02 -8.53
N VAL A 166 -7.67 16.03 -8.00
CA VAL A 166 -7.81 16.27 -6.57
C VAL A 166 -9.29 16.30 -6.21
N PHE A 167 -9.70 15.37 -5.35
CA PHE A 167 -11.03 15.39 -4.75
C PHE A 167 -11.03 16.27 -3.51
N TYR A 168 -11.79 17.35 -3.52
CA TYR A 168 -11.99 18.21 -2.35
C TYR A 168 -13.17 17.72 -1.51
N VAL A 169 -12.88 17.10 -0.37
CA VAL A 169 -13.89 16.39 0.45
C VAL A 169 -15.02 17.28 0.90
N LYS A 170 -14.73 18.53 1.28
CA LYS A 170 -15.75 19.49 1.74
C LYS A 170 -16.79 19.83 0.67
N ASN A 171 -16.36 19.88 -0.59
CA ASN A 171 -17.20 20.32 -1.71
C ASN A 171 -17.75 19.12 -2.50
N GLY A 172 -17.14 17.95 -2.36
CA GLY A 172 -17.49 16.76 -3.13
C GLY A 172 -17.16 16.86 -4.61
N THR A 173 -16.12 17.64 -4.96
CA THR A 173 -15.75 17.93 -6.36
C THR A 173 -14.33 17.50 -6.70
N PHE A 174 -14.12 17.12 -7.96
CA PHE A 174 -12.80 16.92 -8.55
C PHE A 174 -12.30 18.20 -9.23
N GLN A 175 -10.99 18.44 -9.13
CA GLN A 175 -10.29 19.43 -9.94
C GLN A 175 -8.98 18.82 -10.44
N PRO A 176 -8.57 19.10 -11.69
CA PRO A 176 -7.28 18.62 -12.18
C PRO A 176 -6.12 19.27 -11.41
N VAL A 177 -4.99 18.56 -11.34
CA VAL A 177 -3.72 19.15 -10.92
C VAL A 177 -3.27 20.17 -11.97
N ASN A 178 -2.68 21.29 -11.53
CA ASN A 178 -2.43 22.47 -12.37
C ASN A 178 -1.39 22.24 -13.48
N ASN A 179 -0.63 21.15 -13.41
CA ASN A 179 0.35 20.74 -14.40
C ASN A 179 0.44 19.21 -14.49
N LEU A 180 1.10 18.73 -15.54
CA LEU A 180 1.42 17.32 -15.71
C LEU A 180 2.70 16.96 -14.96
N MET A 181 2.81 15.69 -14.59
CA MET A 181 4.09 15.05 -14.25
C MET A 181 5.02 15.08 -15.46
N THR A 182 6.34 15.00 -15.24
CA THR A 182 7.32 15.00 -16.33
C THR A 182 7.18 13.79 -17.26
N GLU A 183 6.74 12.66 -16.70
CA GLU A 183 6.57 11.40 -17.41
C GLU A 183 5.24 10.76 -16.99
N PRO A 184 4.48 10.18 -17.93
CA PRO A 184 3.29 9.40 -17.61
C PRO A 184 3.68 8.12 -16.86
N ARG A 185 2.82 7.66 -15.95
CA ARG A 185 3.15 6.53 -15.08
C ARG A 185 1.97 5.71 -14.58
N VAL A 186 2.15 4.39 -14.55
CA VAL A 186 1.32 3.39 -13.85
C VAL A 186 2.19 2.60 -12.87
N TYR A 187 1.59 1.91 -11.90
CA TYR A 187 2.29 1.05 -10.93
C TYR A 187 3.41 1.76 -10.15
N HIS A 188 3.30 3.08 -10.04
CA HIS A 188 4.12 3.93 -9.19
C HIS A 188 3.55 3.90 -7.76
N THR A 189 4.33 4.38 -6.81
CA THR A 189 3.88 4.58 -5.43
C THR A 189 3.67 6.06 -5.15
N ALA A 190 2.81 6.38 -4.19
CA ALA A 190 2.59 7.73 -3.70
C ALA A 190 2.49 7.72 -2.18
N THR A 191 3.37 8.46 -1.52
CA THR A 191 3.51 8.48 -0.07
C THR A 191 3.21 9.87 0.47
N VAL A 192 2.18 9.97 1.31
CA VAL A 192 1.82 11.22 2.00
C VAL A 192 2.85 11.52 3.08
N LEU A 193 3.35 12.75 3.11
CA LEU A 193 4.30 13.24 4.10
C LEU A 193 3.58 13.99 5.24
N PRO A 194 4.20 14.10 6.43
CA PRO A 194 3.69 14.96 7.50
C PRO A 194 3.55 16.44 7.08
N SER A 195 4.33 16.87 6.09
CA SER A 195 4.26 18.21 5.47
C SER A 195 3.04 18.42 4.56
N GLU A 196 2.11 17.46 4.52
CA GLU A 196 0.91 17.45 3.67
C GLU A 196 1.21 17.39 2.16
N HIS A 197 2.45 17.11 1.79
CA HIS A 197 2.87 16.87 0.40
C HIS A 197 2.89 15.37 0.10
N VAL A 198 3.06 15.01 -1.17
CA VAL A 198 3.10 13.60 -1.59
C VAL A 198 4.34 13.35 -2.42
N ILE A 199 5.11 12.31 -2.09
CA ILE A 199 6.20 11.81 -2.92
C ILE A 199 5.64 10.72 -3.82
N ILE A 200 5.73 10.94 -5.13
CA ILE A 200 5.40 9.97 -6.18
C ILE A 200 6.71 9.43 -6.74
N ALA A 201 6.87 8.10 -6.76
CA ALA A 201 8.13 7.47 -7.14
C ALA A 201 7.94 6.32 -8.13
N GLY A 202 8.85 6.23 -9.10
CA GLY A 202 8.93 5.13 -10.07
C GLY A 202 7.68 5.00 -10.95
N GLY A 203 7.35 3.75 -11.28
CA GLY A 203 6.29 3.36 -12.21
C GLY A 203 6.79 3.04 -13.61
N CYS A 204 5.89 2.69 -14.53
CA CYS A 204 6.20 2.39 -15.94
C CYS A 204 5.61 3.43 -16.89
N ARG A 205 6.31 3.70 -17.99
CA ARG A 205 5.81 4.48 -19.14
C ARG A 205 5.11 3.59 -20.18
N ASN A 206 4.59 4.24 -21.22
CA ASN A 206 3.94 3.62 -22.38
C ASN A 206 4.79 2.58 -23.13
N ASP A 207 6.11 2.78 -23.18
CA ASP A 207 7.07 1.89 -23.84
C ASP A 207 7.43 0.66 -22.97
N GLY A 208 6.86 0.55 -21.77
CA GLY A 208 7.13 -0.52 -20.81
C GLY A 208 8.34 -0.26 -19.90
N ASP A 209 9.10 0.82 -20.15
CA ASP A 209 10.26 1.14 -19.33
C ASP A 209 9.84 1.60 -17.93
N CYS A 210 10.50 1.04 -16.92
CA CYS A 210 10.39 1.51 -15.56
C CYS A 210 11.09 2.88 -15.38
N LEU A 211 10.63 3.64 -14.40
CA LEU A 211 11.13 4.94 -13.99
C LEU A 211 11.89 4.82 -12.67
N ASP A 212 12.88 5.68 -12.49
CA ASP A 212 13.62 5.93 -11.24
C ASP A 212 13.31 7.33 -10.67
N THR A 213 12.42 8.08 -11.34
CA THR A 213 12.13 9.48 -11.04
C THR A 213 11.23 9.65 -9.82
N LEU A 214 11.52 10.69 -9.03
CA LEU A 214 10.69 11.16 -7.93
C LEU A 214 10.01 12.49 -8.30
N ILE A 215 8.77 12.64 -7.86
CA ILE A 215 7.97 13.86 -8.02
C ILE A 215 7.37 14.22 -6.66
N LEU A 216 7.55 15.47 -6.23
CA LEU A 216 6.82 16.05 -5.12
C LEU A 216 5.52 16.67 -5.64
N TYR A 217 4.38 16.15 -5.24
CA TYR A 217 3.12 16.89 -5.36
C TYR A 217 3.03 17.91 -4.22
N ASN A 218 3.12 19.19 -4.59
CA ASN A 218 2.90 20.29 -3.67
C ASN A 218 1.40 20.54 -3.53
N SER A 219 0.84 20.00 -2.45
CA SER A 219 -0.54 20.15 -2.04
C SER A 219 -1.03 21.60 -1.96
N ARG A 220 -0.20 22.55 -1.52
CA ARG A 220 -0.62 23.96 -1.37
C ARG A 220 -0.80 24.64 -2.72
N LEU A 221 0.06 24.33 -3.67
CA LEU A 221 0.06 24.91 -5.02
C LEU A 221 -0.74 24.10 -6.04
N ASN A 222 -1.26 22.93 -5.63
CA ASN A 222 -1.89 21.94 -6.50
C ASN A 222 -1.05 21.66 -7.76
N ARG A 223 0.23 21.31 -7.59
CA ARG A 223 1.15 21.09 -8.72
C ARG A 223 2.20 20.04 -8.44
N PHE A 224 2.63 19.34 -9.48
CA PHE A 224 3.78 18.43 -9.47
C PHE A 224 5.10 19.20 -9.61
N ILE A 225 6.10 18.82 -8.83
CA ILE A 225 7.46 19.37 -8.85
C ILE A 225 8.44 18.19 -9.00
N PRO A 226 9.19 18.08 -10.10
CA PRO A 226 10.17 17.02 -10.25
C PRO A 226 11.29 17.19 -9.22
N LEU A 227 11.69 16.09 -8.59
CA LEU A 227 12.84 16.06 -7.71
C LEU A 227 14.08 15.59 -8.49
N LEU A 228 15.26 16.08 -8.08
CA LEU A 228 16.55 15.67 -8.68
C LEU A 228 16.99 14.27 -8.27
N PRO A 229 16.86 13.84 -6.99
CA PRO A 229 17.16 12.46 -6.60
C PRO A 229 16.44 11.41 -7.46
N ARG A 230 17.08 10.26 -7.59
CA ARG A 230 16.60 9.10 -8.36
C ARG A 230 16.75 7.83 -7.53
N LEU A 231 15.80 6.92 -7.66
CA LEU A 231 15.92 5.56 -7.11
C LEU A 231 17.18 4.90 -7.66
N SER A 232 17.85 4.06 -6.87
CA SER A 232 19.06 3.37 -7.32
C SER A 232 18.80 2.42 -8.49
N VAL A 233 17.56 1.92 -8.59
CA VAL A 233 17.08 1.08 -9.69
C VAL A 233 15.71 1.58 -10.16
N LYS A 234 15.52 1.64 -11.48
CA LYS A 234 14.23 1.87 -12.12
C LYS A 234 13.24 0.78 -11.70
N ARG A 235 12.10 1.14 -11.12
CA ARG A 235 11.16 0.16 -10.56
C ARG A 235 9.71 0.55 -10.72
N ALA A 236 8.88 -0.48 -10.87
CA ALA A 236 7.43 -0.46 -10.82
C ALA A 236 6.94 -1.63 -9.96
N PHE A 237 5.64 -1.71 -9.67
CA PHE A 237 5.06 -2.77 -8.84
C PHE A 237 5.73 -2.90 -7.46
N HIS A 238 6.29 -1.78 -7.00
CA HIS A 238 7.05 -1.67 -5.77
C HIS A 238 6.17 -1.10 -4.67
N THR A 239 6.61 -1.25 -3.43
CA THR A 239 5.97 -0.63 -2.28
C THR A 239 6.78 0.58 -1.82
N ALA A 240 6.10 1.53 -1.17
CA ALA A 240 6.71 2.68 -0.52
C ALA A 240 6.05 2.87 0.84
N THR A 241 6.84 2.79 1.91
CA THR A 241 6.35 2.87 3.28
C THR A 241 7.06 4.01 4.00
N TYR A 242 6.30 5.03 4.43
CA TYR A 242 6.83 6.05 5.33
C TYR A 242 7.02 5.46 6.73
N ILE A 243 8.21 5.63 7.30
CA ILE A 243 8.61 5.14 8.61
C ILE A 243 8.82 6.36 9.52
N PRO A 244 7.84 6.71 10.39
CA PRO A 244 7.89 7.94 11.17
C PRO A 244 9.07 8.03 12.14
N SER A 245 9.53 6.91 12.69
CA SER A 245 10.61 6.89 13.69
C SER A 245 11.96 7.39 13.17
N ILE A 246 12.16 7.35 11.85
CA ILE A 246 13.38 7.82 11.17
C ILE A 246 13.07 8.82 10.06
N GLU A 247 11.81 9.29 9.98
CA GLU A 247 11.31 10.22 8.97
C GLU A 247 11.72 9.88 7.52
N ALA A 248 11.72 8.59 7.17
CA ALA A 248 12.18 8.12 5.85
C ALA A 248 11.10 7.31 5.11
N ILE A 249 11.21 7.26 3.79
CA ILE A 249 10.41 6.37 2.94
C ILE A 249 11.28 5.19 2.53
N LEU A 250 10.84 3.98 2.86
CA LEU A 250 11.42 2.73 2.36
C LEU A 250 10.73 2.34 1.06
N PHE A 251 11.50 2.24 -0.03
CA PHE A 251 11.05 1.68 -1.30
C PHE A 251 11.59 0.26 -1.45
N VAL A 252 10.73 -0.72 -1.78
CA VAL A 252 11.13 -2.13 -1.92
C VAL A 252 10.58 -2.74 -3.21
N SER A 253 11.43 -3.37 -4.02
CA SER A 253 11.05 -4.27 -5.13
C SER A 253 12.29 -4.91 -5.77
N GLY A 254 12.10 -6.02 -6.49
CA GLY A 254 13.10 -6.58 -7.39
C GLY A 254 14.42 -6.95 -6.71
N GLY A 255 14.37 -7.35 -5.44
CA GLY A 255 15.56 -7.75 -4.68
C GLY A 255 16.34 -6.58 -4.07
N THR A 256 15.83 -5.36 -4.19
CA THR A 256 16.53 -4.15 -3.74
C THR A 256 15.64 -3.22 -2.96
N PHE A 257 16.26 -2.38 -2.12
CA PHE A 257 15.57 -1.29 -1.45
C PHE A 257 16.31 0.04 -1.60
N ASP A 258 15.57 1.12 -1.48
CA ASP A 258 16.08 2.48 -1.32
C ASP A 258 15.43 3.13 -0.09
N LEU A 259 16.20 3.86 0.69
CA LEU A 259 15.73 4.63 1.85
C LEU A 259 15.92 6.12 1.58
N PHE A 260 14.80 6.84 1.54
CA PHE A 260 14.75 8.26 1.21
C PHE A 260 14.42 9.09 2.45
N ASP A 261 15.36 9.93 2.87
CA ASP A 261 15.18 10.87 3.98
C ASP A 261 14.24 12.01 3.55
N VAL A 262 13.13 12.15 4.26
CA VAL A 262 12.11 13.15 3.94
C VAL A 262 12.55 14.57 4.29
N PRO A 263 13.18 14.84 5.45
CA PRO A 263 13.65 16.18 5.80
C PRO A 263 14.63 16.79 4.79
N THR A 264 15.62 16.03 4.33
CA THR A 264 16.65 16.52 3.39
C THR A 264 16.28 16.28 1.92
N LEU A 265 15.26 15.47 1.66
CA LEU A 265 14.87 15.00 0.33
C LEU A 265 16.04 14.32 -0.41
N THR A 266 16.77 13.43 0.26
CA THR A 266 17.90 12.68 -0.33
C THR A 266 17.84 11.20 0.01
N PHE A 267 18.44 10.35 -0.84
CA PHE A 267 18.65 8.94 -0.49
C PHE A 267 19.79 8.80 0.52
N ILE A 268 19.55 8.04 1.58
CA ILE A 268 20.49 7.82 2.69
C ILE A 268 20.99 6.38 2.79
N SER A 269 20.28 5.43 2.19
CA SER A 269 20.69 4.03 2.11
C SER A 269 20.05 3.33 0.92
N ASN A 270 20.72 2.32 0.40
CA ASN A 270 20.16 1.33 -0.51
C ASN A 270 20.89 0.00 -0.30
N GLY A 271 20.33 -1.08 -0.84
CA GLY A 271 20.92 -2.40 -0.73
C GLY A 271 20.00 -3.48 -1.27
N THR A 272 20.25 -4.72 -0.84
CA THR A 272 19.47 -5.89 -1.26
C THR A 272 18.48 -6.34 -0.20
N THR A 273 17.35 -6.86 -0.63
CA THR A 273 16.43 -7.65 0.21
C THR A 273 16.85 -9.12 0.21
N LEU A 274 16.18 -9.97 0.99
CA LEU A 274 16.47 -11.41 1.04
C LEU A 274 15.93 -12.15 -0.18
N GLU A 275 14.83 -11.66 -0.76
CA GLU A 275 14.24 -12.25 -1.97
C GLU A 275 13.76 -11.20 -2.98
N ASP A 276 13.89 -11.52 -4.26
CA ASP A 276 13.33 -10.69 -5.33
C ASP A 276 11.81 -10.83 -5.37
N ARG A 277 11.11 -9.71 -5.34
CA ARG A 277 9.64 -9.69 -5.38
C ARG A 277 9.11 -8.42 -6.02
N ALA A 278 8.04 -8.55 -6.79
CA ALA A 278 7.15 -7.48 -7.23
C ALA A 278 5.73 -7.76 -6.72
N ASP A 279 4.82 -6.78 -6.75
CA ASP A 279 3.39 -6.97 -6.41
C ASP A 279 3.12 -7.52 -4.99
N HIS A 280 4.09 -7.33 -4.10
CA HIS A 280 4.00 -7.64 -2.68
C HIS A 280 3.32 -6.49 -1.93
N THR A 281 2.97 -6.74 -0.67
CA THR A 281 2.53 -5.67 0.25
C THR A 281 3.63 -5.33 1.24
N ALA A 282 3.66 -4.06 1.67
CA ALA A 282 4.52 -3.60 2.74
C ALA A 282 3.69 -2.86 3.79
N THR A 283 3.72 -3.33 5.03
CA THR A 283 2.89 -2.83 6.13
C THR A 283 3.78 -2.35 7.26
N LEU A 284 3.67 -1.06 7.63
CA LEU A 284 4.28 -0.55 8.85
C LEU A 284 3.58 -1.18 10.06
N LEU A 285 4.35 -1.86 10.90
CA LEU A 285 3.89 -2.52 12.12
C LEU A 285 3.85 -1.53 13.29
N VAL A 286 3.13 -1.90 14.36
CA VAL A 286 2.94 -1.04 15.56
C VAL A 286 4.26 -0.73 16.26
N ASP A 287 5.24 -1.62 16.16
CA ASP A 287 6.58 -1.46 16.73
C ASP A 287 7.56 -0.67 15.84
N GLY A 288 7.11 -0.18 14.68
CA GLY A 288 7.89 0.61 13.74
C GLY A 288 8.69 -0.21 12.71
N ARG A 289 8.68 -1.54 12.78
CA ARG A 289 9.23 -2.40 11.71
C ARG A 289 8.29 -2.42 10.50
N VAL A 290 8.77 -2.89 9.36
CA VAL A 290 7.94 -3.04 8.14
C VAL A 290 7.87 -4.51 7.75
N LEU A 291 6.67 -5.08 7.67
CA LEU A 291 6.42 -6.40 7.10
C LEU A 291 6.29 -6.31 5.60
N ILE A 292 7.11 -7.07 4.88
CA ILE A 292 7.06 -7.27 3.44
C ILE A 292 6.53 -8.69 3.20
N ALA A 293 5.34 -8.82 2.59
CA ALA A 293 4.66 -10.11 2.46
C ALA A 293 4.30 -10.45 1.01
N GLY A 294 4.61 -11.68 0.61
CA GLY A 294 4.22 -12.25 -0.68
C GLY A 294 4.83 -11.55 -1.89
N GLY A 295 4.04 -11.41 -2.95
CA GLY A 295 4.49 -10.92 -4.24
C GLY A 295 4.88 -12.03 -5.19
N SER A 296 5.60 -11.69 -6.26
CA SER A 296 6.00 -12.62 -7.31
C SER A 296 7.44 -12.45 -7.75
N LYS A 297 8.13 -13.59 -7.93
CA LYS A 297 9.43 -13.69 -8.63
C LYS A 297 9.34 -14.43 -9.96
N ASN A 298 8.30 -15.25 -10.13
CA ASN A 298 7.89 -16.03 -11.32
C ASN A 298 6.57 -16.76 -11.01
N TYR A 299 6.37 -17.06 -9.73
CA TYR A 299 5.17 -17.61 -9.10
C TYR A 299 4.84 -16.77 -7.85
N GLY A 300 3.68 -17.01 -7.24
CA GLY A 300 3.30 -16.35 -5.99
C GLY A 300 4.16 -16.81 -4.82
N LEU A 301 4.74 -15.88 -4.07
CA LEU A 301 5.65 -16.14 -2.96
C LEU A 301 4.89 -16.30 -1.65
N THR A 302 5.28 -17.29 -0.84
CA THR A 302 4.84 -17.44 0.57
C THR A 302 5.74 -16.68 1.55
N SER A 303 6.95 -16.32 1.11
CA SER A 303 7.96 -15.73 1.96
C SER A 303 7.57 -14.33 2.43
N CYS A 304 8.00 -14.03 3.65
CA CYS A 304 7.86 -12.73 4.27
C CYS A 304 9.20 -12.28 4.83
N GLU A 305 9.42 -10.97 4.83
CA GLU A 305 10.60 -10.33 5.37
C GLU A 305 10.18 -9.18 6.29
N ILE A 306 10.99 -8.92 7.31
CA ILE A 306 10.83 -7.79 8.22
C ILE A 306 12.02 -6.86 8.05
N TYR A 307 11.75 -5.61 7.67
CA TYR A 307 12.73 -4.54 7.69
C TYR A 307 12.73 -3.86 9.06
N ASN A 308 13.89 -3.81 9.68
CA ASN A 308 14.12 -3.06 10.92
C ASN A 308 14.83 -1.73 10.58
N PRO A 309 14.16 -0.57 10.76
CA PRO A 309 14.75 0.74 10.44
C PRO A 309 15.90 1.14 11.38
N LEU A 310 15.98 0.59 12.59
CA LEU A 310 17.02 0.94 13.57
C LEU A 310 18.37 0.31 13.23
N SER A 311 18.35 -0.94 12.77
CA SER A 311 19.55 -1.64 12.30
C SER A 311 19.76 -1.53 10.79
N ASN A 312 18.77 -1.02 10.04
CA ASN A 312 18.75 -0.98 8.59
C ASN A 312 18.99 -2.36 7.95
N THR A 313 18.28 -3.38 8.43
CA THR A 313 18.45 -4.78 8.00
C THR A 313 17.12 -5.46 7.71
N PHE A 314 17.16 -6.42 6.78
CA PHE A 314 16.06 -7.35 6.50
C PHE A 314 16.29 -8.67 7.25
N THR A 315 15.23 -9.23 7.81
CA THR A 315 15.22 -10.56 8.46
C THR A 315 14.06 -11.38 7.94
N SER A 316 14.21 -12.71 7.90
CA SER A 316 13.12 -13.61 7.51
C SER A 316 12.03 -13.61 8.58
N ALA A 317 10.77 -13.59 8.14
CA ALA A 317 9.58 -13.76 8.96
C ALA A 317 8.88 -15.08 8.65
N ALA A 318 7.89 -15.45 9.47
CA ALA A 318 7.03 -16.60 9.21
C ALA A 318 6.41 -16.54 7.80
N HIS A 319 6.32 -17.69 7.14
CA HIS A 319 5.76 -17.81 5.78
C HIS A 319 4.23 -17.84 5.82
N MET A 320 3.60 -17.18 4.86
CA MET A 320 2.17 -17.35 4.58
C MET A 320 1.87 -18.80 4.19
N PHE A 321 0.62 -19.23 4.38
CA PHE A 321 0.16 -20.54 3.94
C PHE A 321 0.06 -20.65 2.42
N ILE A 322 -0.28 -19.55 1.73
CA ILE A 322 -0.50 -19.53 0.29
C ILE A 322 0.34 -18.43 -0.36
N GLY A 323 1.09 -18.81 -1.39
CA GLY A 323 1.88 -17.87 -2.18
C GLY A 323 0.99 -17.02 -3.07
N ARG A 324 1.08 -15.69 -2.94
CA ARG A 324 0.14 -14.76 -3.58
C ARG A 324 0.75 -13.40 -3.95
N TYR A 325 0.28 -12.82 -5.04
CA TYR A 325 0.51 -11.43 -5.44
C TYR A 325 -0.82 -10.73 -5.76
N TRP A 326 -0.81 -9.40 -5.88
CA TRP A 326 -2.03 -8.58 -6.05
C TRP A 326 -3.09 -8.77 -4.95
N HIS A 327 -2.63 -9.22 -3.78
CA HIS A 327 -3.41 -9.30 -2.56
C HIS A 327 -3.39 -7.95 -1.85
N THR A 328 -4.22 -7.81 -0.83
CA THR A 328 -4.21 -6.64 0.05
C THR A 328 -3.69 -7.01 1.43
N ALA A 329 -3.10 -6.04 2.14
CA ALA A 329 -2.66 -6.18 3.52
C ALA A 329 -3.15 -4.97 4.32
N THR A 330 -3.73 -5.22 5.49
CA THR A 330 -4.26 -4.17 6.38
C THR A 330 -3.83 -4.43 7.81
N LEU A 331 -3.12 -3.48 8.40
CA LEU A 331 -2.85 -3.48 9.84
C LEU A 331 -4.16 -3.36 10.62
N LEU A 332 -4.31 -4.19 11.65
CA LEU A 332 -5.38 -4.12 12.64
C LEU A 332 -4.82 -3.45 13.91
N PRO A 333 -5.00 -2.13 14.10
CA PRO A 333 -4.28 -1.38 15.13
C PRO A 333 -4.57 -1.85 16.56
N GLN A 334 -5.74 -2.46 16.80
CA GLN A 334 -6.15 -2.95 18.12
C GLN A 334 -5.34 -4.16 18.58
N THR A 335 -4.85 -4.97 17.63
CA THR A 335 -4.14 -6.23 17.93
C THR A 335 -2.69 -6.21 17.47
N GLY A 336 -2.34 -5.31 16.55
CA GLY A 336 -1.05 -5.31 15.86
C GLY A 336 -0.94 -6.34 14.74
N ALA A 337 -1.96 -7.18 14.53
CA ALA A 337 -1.97 -8.17 13.47
C ALA A 337 -2.12 -7.53 12.08
N VAL A 338 -1.64 -8.21 11.04
CA VAL A 338 -1.84 -7.81 9.63
C VAL A 338 -2.78 -8.79 8.96
N PHE A 339 -3.93 -8.29 8.49
CA PHE A 339 -4.89 -9.05 7.72
C PHE A 339 -4.53 -9.00 6.24
N ILE A 340 -4.22 -10.16 5.67
CA ILE A 340 -3.98 -10.34 4.23
C ILE A 340 -5.16 -11.06 3.61
N CYS A 341 -5.63 -10.58 2.45
CA CYS A 341 -6.68 -11.30 1.74
C CYS A 341 -6.61 -11.20 0.21
N GLY A 342 -7.11 -12.25 -0.43
CA GLY A 342 -7.24 -12.37 -1.89
C GLY A 342 -5.89 -12.42 -2.59
N GLY A 343 -5.81 -11.85 -3.78
CA GLY A 343 -4.69 -12.01 -4.69
C GLY A 343 -4.82 -13.28 -5.53
N ARG A 344 -3.74 -13.61 -6.21
CA ARG A 344 -3.67 -14.76 -7.11
C ARG A 344 -2.29 -15.40 -7.10
N ASN A 345 -2.20 -16.57 -7.71
CA ASN A 345 -0.96 -17.09 -8.27
C ASN A 345 -1.13 -17.34 -9.78
N LEU A 346 -0.28 -18.18 -10.37
CA LEU A 346 -0.36 -18.54 -11.78
C LEU A 346 -1.63 -19.34 -12.12
N GLU A 347 -2.16 -20.10 -11.18
CA GLU A 347 -3.23 -21.09 -11.37
C GLU A 347 -4.60 -20.53 -10.96
N ASP A 348 -4.67 -19.86 -9.81
CA ASP A 348 -5.91 -19.51 -9.14
C ASP A 348 -5.98 -18.04 -8.70
N ILE A 349 -7.21 -17.53 -8.59
CA ILE A 349 -7.54 -16.32 -7.84
C ILE A 349 -8.10 -16.75 -6.49
N PHE A 350 -7.60 -16.16 -5.40
CA PHE A 350 -7.95 -16.61 -4.06
C PHE A 350 -9.10 -15.82 -3.46
N ASN A 351 -9.95 -16.53 -2.73
CA ASN A 351 -10.84 -15.96 -1.72
C ASN A 351 -10.29 -16.12 -0.30
N SER A 352 -9.13 -16.75 -0.14
CA SER A 352 -8.54 -17.01 1.16
C SER A 352 -7.96 -15.76 1.79
N CYS A 353 -8.10 -15.67 3.11
CA CYS A 353 -7.50 -14.64 3.93
C CYS A 353 -6.64 -15.26 5.04
N GLU A 354 -5.65 -14.51 5.51
CA GLU A 354 -4.69 -14.92 6.53
C GLU A 354 -4.40 -13.75 7.48
N LEU A 355 -4.04 -14.06 8.73
CA LEU A 355 -3.65 -13.08 9.75
C LEU A 355 -2.22 -13.35 10.19
N TYR A 356 -1.37 -12.34 10.07
CA TYR A 356 -0.02 -12.33 10.61
C TYR A 356 0.02 -11.70 11.99
N PHE A 357 0.74 -12.32 12.92
CA PHE A 357 1.03 -11.79 14.25
C PHE A 357 2.55 -11.56 14.34
N PRO A 358 3.02 -10.30 14.47
CA PRO A 358 4.44 -9.92 14.44
C PRO A 358 5.24 -10.18 15.72
#